data_AF-A0A4Z0JUI6-F1
#
_entry.id   AF-A0A4Z0JUI6-F1
#
_cell.length_a   1.000
_cell.length_b   1.000
_cell.length_c   1.000
_cell.angle_alpha   90.00
_cell.angle_beta   90.00
_cell.angle_gamma   90.00
#
_symmetry.space_group_name_H-M   'P 1'
#
loop_
_entity.id
_entity.type
_entity.pdbx_description
1 polymer ?
#
loop_
_entity_poly.entity_id
_entity_poly.type
_entity_poly.pdbx_seq_one_letter_code
_entity_poly.pdbx_strand_id
1 'polypeptide(L)'
;MPGSLVLDVTVTPHRTPDNIAFAAAFAWRERSFQYPLLDLQLIASPLVSSGLAFKGAANLAVAGIGYLVALQLQLDWGWTPAQAALGMLPQVIVLVAGGAVISILVDKLGLDRAAWLSASAVVVGLAVYALLGRVGYVWIAVALVLVAAGMRVVGVVAGTNVMKGVPEDRTTVGAALADTAGEFATAVGIALSGTFLAAIFTGHLTASAWPTEQTAEFRLAVTWGGIALTVLAAGLVAFGMLRAHGEKSAPEI
;
A
#
# COMPACT_ATOMS: atom_id res chain seq x y z
N MET A 1 38.89 -16.19 -25.15
CA MET A 1 37.42 -16.36 -25.14
C MET A 1 36.97 -16.37 -23.69
N PRO A 2 36.29 -15.33 -23.18
CA PRO A 2 35.84 -15.33 -21.80
C PRO A 2 34.47 -16.01 -21.70
N GLY A 3 34.39 -17.07 -20.91
CA GLY A 3 33.14 -17.75 -20.58
C GLY A 3 32.27 -16.87 -19.70
N SER A 4 31.07 -16.54 -20.16
CA SER A 4 30.03 -15.89 -19.39
C SER A 4 29.56 -16.83 -18.28
N LEU A 5 29.89 -16.48 -17.04
CA LEU A 5 29.35 -17.07 -15.82
C LEU A 5 27.89 -16.61 -15.72
N VAL A 6 26.99 -17.33 -16.39
CA VAL A 6 25.55 -17.18 -16.20
C VAL A 6 25.27 -17.79 -14.83
N LEU A 7 25.04 -16.94 -13.82
CA LEU A 7 24.42 -17.34 -12.57
C LEU A 7 23.04 -17.89 -12.90
N ASP A 8 22.96 -19.19 -13.08
CA ASP A 8 21.70 -19.93 -13.20
C ASP A 8 21.03 -19.89 -11.82
N VAL A 9 20.29 -18.82 -11.57
CA VAL A 9 19.41 -18.71 -10.40
C VAL A 9 18.18 -19.56 -10.72
N THR A 10 18.36 -20.88 -10.61
CA THR A 10 17.24 -21.81 -10.61
C THR A 10 16.44 -21.57 -9.33
N VAL A 11 15.41 -20.73 -9.41
CA VAL A 11 14.41 -20.57 -8.36
C VAL A 11 13.66 -21.89 -8.26
N THR A 12 14.06 -22.73 -7.31
CA THR A 12 13.34 -23.96 -7.00
C THR A 12 11.96 -23.56 -6.47
N PRO A 13 10.86 -24.10 -7.01
CA PRO A 13 9.52 -23.80 -6.52
C PRO A 13 9.37 -24.45 -5.13
N HIS A 14 9.70 -23.70 -4.09
CA HIS A 14 9.39 -24.10 -2.71
C HIS A 14 7.88 -24.25 -2.61
N ARG A 15 7.43 -25.39 -2.10
CA ARG A 15 5.99 -25.68 -2.03
C ARG A 15 5.40 -24.63 -1.08
N THR A 16 4.32 -23.97 -1.50
CA THR A 16 3.51 -23.04 -0.68
C THR A 16 3.32 -23.42 0.82
N PRO A 17 3.22 -24.71 1.23
CA PRO A 17 3.25 -25.10 2.64
C PRO A 17 4.48 -24.61 3.45
N ASP A 18 5.65 -24.47 2.84
CA ASP A 18 6.88 -24.12 3.55
C ASP A 18 6.79 -22.70 4.13
N ASN A 19 6.20 -21.77 3.37
CA ASN A 19 6.03 -20.37 3.78
C ASN A 19 5.02 -20.23 4.93
N ILE A 20 3.92 -20.98 4.87
CA ILE A 20 2.89 -20.98 5.91
C ILE A 20 3.44 -21.61 7.20
N ALA A 21 4.20 -22.71 7.06
CA ALA A 21 4.85 -23.35 8.19
C ALA A 21 5.89 -22.43 8.86
N PHE A 22 6.68 -21.70 8.08
CA PHE A 22 7.62 -20.70 8.61
C PHE A 22 6.90 -19.57 9.35
N ALA A 23 5.83 -19.02 8.77
CA ALA A 23 5.05 -17.96 9.41
C ALA A 23 4.39 -18.44 10.72
N ALA A 24 3.84 -19.65 10.73
CA ALA A 24 3.26 -20.26 11.92
C ALA A 24 4.32 -20.55 13.00
N ALA A 25 5.49 -21.07 12.62
CA ALA A 25 6.60 -21.33 13.52
C ALA A 25 7.17 -20.03 14.11
N PHE A 26 7.27 -18.96 13.31
CA PHE A 26 7.65 -17.63 13.77
C PHE A 26 6.65 -17.10 14.79
N ALA A 27 5.35 -17.13 14.48
CA ALA A 27 4.30 -16.67 15.40
C ALA A 27 4.26 -17.48 16.70
N TRP A 28 4.47 -18.79 16.63
CA TRP A 28 4.55 -19.66 17.80
C TRP A 28 5.77 -19.33 18.66
N ARG A 29 6.93 -19.14 18.05
CA ARG A 29 8.17 -18.80 18.76
C ARG A 29 8.09 -17.42 19.41
N GLU A 30 7.53 -16.44 18.73
CA GLU A 30 7.35 -15.08 19.24
C GLU A 30 6.42 -15.05 20.45
N ARG A 31 5.34 -15.83 20.42
CA ARG A 31 4.41 -15.97 21.56
C ARG A 31 4.98 -16.73 22.75
N SER A 32 5.97 -17.60 22.53
CA SER A 32 6.52 -18.48 23.56
C SER A 32 7.78 -17.93 24.23
N PHE A 33 8.31 -16.78 23.76
CA PHE A 33 9.55 -16.21 24.25
C PHE A 33 9.35 -15.36 25.52
N GLN A 34 10.30 -15.39 26.47
CA GLN A 34 10.20 -14.64 27.73
C GLN A 34 10.27 -13.11 27.54
N TYR A 35 10.93 -12.65 26.49
CA TYR A 35 11.03 -11.25 26.10
C TYR A 35 10.64 -11.13 24.62
N PRO A 36 9.33 -11.14 24.30
CA PRO A 36 8.88 -11.03 22.92
C PRO A 36 9.33 -9.69 22.33
N LEU A 37 9.82 -9.71 21.10
CA LEU A 37 10.20 -8.51 20.34
C LEU A 37 8.94 -7.72 19.94
N LEU A 38 7.82 -8.42 19.75
CA LEU A 38 6.50 -7.87 19.42
C LEU A 38 5.52 -8.05 20.58
N ASP A 39 5.17 -6.94 21.23
CA ASP A 39 4.07 -6.90 22.18
C ASP A 39 2.73 -6.96 21.43
N LEU A 40 2.18 -8.16 21.28
CA LEU A 40 0.92 -8.38 20.55
C LEU A 40 -0.28 -7.69 21.21
N GLN A 41 -0.23 -7.45 22.52
CA GLN A 41 -1.29 -6.72 23.23
C GLN A 41 -1.24 -5.24 22.88
N LEU A 42 -0.03 -4.68 22.79
CA LEU A 42 0.20 -3.31 22.33
C LEU A 42 -0.27 -3.10 20.89
N ILE A 43 0.07 -4.04 19.99
CA ILE A 43 -0.39 -4.01 18.59
C ILE A 43 -1.92 -4.10 18.49
N ALA A 44 -2.54 -4.90 19.36
CA ALA A 44 -3.99 -5.07 19.40
C ALA A 44 -4.74 -3.88 20.04
N SER A 45 -4.01 -2.94 20.66
CA SER A 45 -4.61 -1.75 21.26
C SER A 45 -5.35 -0.91 20.20
N PRO A 46 -6.48 -0.27 20.56
CA PRO A 46 -7.32 0.44 19.58
C PRO A 46 -6.56 1.51 18.79
N LEU A 47 -5.75 2.34 19.45
CA LEU A 47 -4.98 3.38 18.79
C LEU A 47 -3.84 2.85 17.92
N VAL A 48 -3.05 1.91 18.42
CA VAL A 48 -1.93 1.34 17.65
C VAL A 48 -2.48 0.61 16.42
N SER A 49 -3.44 -0.28 16.59
CA SER A 49 -4.06 -1.00 15.46
C SER A 49 -4.70 -0.05 14.44
N SER A 50 -5.32 1.05 14.90
CA SER A 50 -5.86 2.09 14.02
C SER A 50 -4.77 2.76 13.18
N GLY A 51 -3.68 3.21 13.82
CA GLY A 51 -2.58 3.84 13.11
C GLY A 51 -1.86 2.90 12.14
N LEU A 52 -1.65 1.64 12.54
CA LEU A 52 -1.09 0.60 11.66
C LEU A 52 -1.97 0.36 10.44
N ALA A 53 -3.30 0.29 10.61
CA ALA A 53 -4.22 0.07 9.50
C ALA A 53 -4.23 1.23 8.51
N PHE A 54 -4.23 2.47 9.00
CA PHE A 54 -4.14 3.66 8.14
C PHE A 54 -2.82 3.72 7.38
N LYS A 55 -1.69 3.47 8.06
CA LYS A 55 -0.37 3.41 7.41
C LYS A 55 -0.29 2.30 6.38
N GLY A 56 -0.80 1.11 6.72
CA GLY A 56 -0.89 -0.02 5.81
C GLY A 56 -1.70 0.31 4.56
N ALA A 57 -2.88 0.91 4.70
CA ALA A 57 -3.73 1.31 3.58
C ALA A 57 -3.01 2.27 2.61
N ALA A 58 -2.31 3.26 3.15
CA ALA A 58 -1.59 4.25 2.35
C ALA A 58 -0.40 3.63 1.60
N ASN A 59 0.44 2.84 2.28
CA ASN A 59 1.60 2.19 1.67
C ASN A 59 1.17 1.16 0.61
N LEU A 60 0.14 0.36 0.91
CA LEU A 60 -0.46 -0.57 -0.04
C LEU A 60 -0.96 0.15 -1.29
N ALA A 61 -1.67 1.27 -1.11
CA ALA A 61 -2.20 2.06 -2.22
C ALA A 61 -1.09 2.60 -3.12
N VAL A 62 -0.06 3.22 -2.52
CA VAL A 62 1.07 3.81 -3.25
C VAL A 62 1.86 2.76 -4.02
N ALA A 63 2.18 1.64 -3.36
CA ALA A 63 2.97 0.59 -3.97
C ALA A 63 2.21 -0.10 -5.10
N GLY A 64 0.95 -0.48 -4.84
CA GLY A 64 0.09 -1.17 -5.80
C GLY A 64 -0.22 -0.32 -7.03
N ILE A 65 -0.68 0.93 -6.83
CA ILE A 65 -0.96 1.83 -7.96
C ILE A 65 0.33 2.17 -8.73
N GLY A 66 1.44 2.40 -8.02
CA GLY A 66 2.71 2.72 -8.64
C GLY A 66 3.19 1.59 -9.56
N TYR A 67 3.07 0.35 -9.09
CA TYR A 67 3.39 -0.83 -9.87
C TYR A 67 2.48 -0.97 -11.11
N LEU A 68 1.16 -0.90 -10.93
CA LEU A 68 0.20 -1.05 -12.04
C LEU A 68 0.34 0.07 -13.08
N VAL A 69 0.49 1.32 -12.64
CA VAL A 69 0.70 2.47 -13.52
C VAL A 69 2.01 2.31 -14.30
N ALA A 70 3.11 1.94 -13.62
CA ALA A 70 4.39 1.75 -14.28
C ALA A 70 4.30 0.68 -15.38
N LEU A 71 3.63 -0.45 -15.11
CA LEU A 71 3.41 -1.49 -16.11
C LEU A 71 2.48 -1.03 -17.24
N GLN A 72 1.40 -0.32 -16.92
CA GLN A 72 0.45 0.15 -17.93
C GLN A 72 1.09 1.15 -18.88
N LEU A 73 1.83 2.14 -18.36
CA LEU A 73 2.51 3.13 -19.20
C LEU A 73 3.54 2.47 -20.12
N GLN A 74 4.34 1.54 -19.59
CA GLN A 74 5.42 0.93 -20.36
C GLN A 74 4.94 -0.16 -21.32
N LEU A 75 4.09 -1.08 -20.84
CA LEU A 75 3.76 -2.29 -21.58
C LEU A 75 2.47 -2.16 -22.41
N ASP A 76 1.44 -1.44 -21.93
CA ASP A 76 0.20 -1.22 -22.70
C ASP A 76 0.30 0.04 -23.58
N TRP A 77 0.86 1.14 -23.05
CA TRP A 77 0.95 2.42 -23.78
C TRP A 77 2.28 2.62 -24.51
N GLY A 78 3.24 1.71 -24.35
CA GLY A 78 4.51 1.74 -25.07
C GLY A 78 5.44 2.89 -24.69
N TRP A 79 5.24 3.52 -23.53
CA TRP A 79 6.14 4.56 -23.05
C TRP A 79 7.49 3.99 -22.70
N THR A 80 8.56 4.74 -22.99
CA THR A 80 9.89 4.40 -22.48
C THR A 80 9.90 4.44 -20.94
N PRO A 81 10.82 3.71 -20.27
CA PRO A 81 10.95 3.76 -18.81
C PRO A 81 11.13 5.18 -18.27
N ALA A 82 11.88 6.03 -18.99
CA ALA A 82 12.06 7.44 -18.63
C ALA A 82 10.75 8.23 -18.71
N GLN A 83 9.95 8.05 -19.76
CA GLN A 83 8.64 8.69 -19.88
C GLN A 83 7.66 8.19 -18.81
N ALA A 84 7.66 6.89 -18.50
CA ALA A 84 6.82 6.33 -17.44
C ALA A 84 7.19 6.93 -16.08
N ALA A 85 8.49 7.07 -15.78
CA ALA A 85 8.95 7.75 -14.57
C ALA A 85 8.50 9.23 -14.52
N LEU A 86 8.59 9.96 -15.64
CA LEU A 86 8.05 11.32 -15.75
C LEU A 86 6.52 11.36 -15.55
N GLY A 87 5.82 10.33 -16.04
CA GLY A 87 4.38 10.15 -15.85
C GLY A 87 3.96 9.95 -14.38
N MET A 88 4.88 9.55 -13.52
CA MET A 88 4.63 9.37 -12.09
C MET A 88 4.94 10.63 -11.28
N LEU A 89 5.51 11.69 -11.90
CA LEU A 89 5.83 12.94 -11.22
C LEU A 89 4.67 13.65 -10.52
N PRO A 90 3.40 13.61 -11.01
CA PRO A 90 2.30 14.23 -10.27
C PRO A 90 2.20 13.71 -8.83
N GLN A 91 2.46 12.42 -8.61
CA GLN A 91 2.51 11.82 -7.27
C GLN A 91 3.62 12.45 -6.43
N VAL A 92 4.84 12.52 -6.98
CA VAL A 92 6.03 13.05 -6.30
C VAL A 92 5.85 14.52 -5.94
N ILE A 93 5.32 15.32 -6.87
CA ILE A 93 5.06 16.75 -6.66
C ILE A 93 4.11 16.96 -5.49
N VAL A 94 3.00 16.23 -5.44
CA VAL A 94 2.02 16.32 -4.35
C VAL A 94 2.63 15.88 -3.03
N LEU A 95 3.45 14.83 -3.03
CA LEU A 95 4.20 14.46 -1.84
C LEU A 95 5.08 15.64 -1.41
N VAL A 96 6.00 16.12 -2.23
CA VAL A 96 6.90 17.23 -1.87
C VAL A 96 6.14 18.47 -1.39
N ALA A 97 5.07 18.87 -2.08
CA ALA A 97 4.26 20.05 -1.75
C ALA A 97 3.34 19.86 -0.53
N GLY A 98 3.06 18.62 -0.13
CA GLY A 98 2.05 18.28 0.88
C GLY A 98 2.32 18.83 2.28
N GLY A 99 3.57 19.19 2.60
CA GLY A 99 3.96 19.68 3.93
C GLY A 99 3.16 20.90 4.41
N ALA A 100 2.88 21.86 3.54
CA ALA A 100 2.12 23.07 3.89
C ALA A 100 0.61 22.81 4.03
N VAL A 101 0.09 21.81 3.30
CA VAL A 101 -1.35 21.53 3.23
C VAL A 101 -1.83 20.78 4.48
N ILE A 102 -0.97 19.95 5.09
CA ILE A 102 -1.30 19.14 6.26
C ILE A 102 -1.66 20.02 7.46
N SER A 103 -0.81 20.98 7.83
CA SER A 103 -1.02 21.83 9.00
C SER A 103 -2.33 22.61 8.87
N ILE A 104 -2.59 23.16 7.67
CA ILE A 104 -3.85 23.88 7.39
C ILE A 104 -5.08 22.98 7.54
N LEU A 105 -5.01 21.74 7.04
CA LEU A 105 -6.13 20.80 7.16
C LEU A 105 -6.41 20.42 8.62
N VAL A 106 -5.35 20.11 9.37
CA VAL A 106 -5.47 19.69 10.77
C VAL A 106 -5.99 20.83 11.63
N ASP A 107 -5.45 22.04 11.47
CA ASP A 107 -5.86 23.23 12.23
C ASP A 107 -7.33 23.62 11.95
N LYS A 108 -7.81 23.46 10.71
CA LYS A 108 -9.18 23.84 10.34
C LYS A 108 -10.23 22.77 10.59
N LEU A 109 -9.91 21.51 10.37
CA LEU A 109 -10.90 20.42 10.36
C LEU A 109 -10.83 19.54 11.61
N GLY A 110 -9.73 19.60 12.35
CA GLY A 110 -9.43 18.66 13.42
C GLY A 110 -8.92 17.32 12.89
N LEU A 111 -8.25 16.57 13.77
CA LEU A 111 -7.50 15.37 13.41
C LEU A 111 -8.39 14.25 12.86
N ASP A 112 -9.58 14.05 13.42
CA ASP A 112 -10.50 12.99 12.98
C ASP A 112 -11.06 13.23 11.57
N ARG A 113 -11.47 14.47 11.27
CA ARG A 113 -12.01 14.80 9.94
C ARG A 113 -10.90 14.82 8.89
N ALA A 114 -9.72 15.30 9.25
CA ALA A 114 -8.54 15.22 8.40
C ALA A 114 -8.17 13.76 8.09
N ALA A 115 -8.23 12.86 9.08
CA ALA A 115 -8.06 11.42 8.88
C ALA A 115 -9.07 10.85 7.89
N TRP A 116 -10.35 11.18 8.06
CA TRP A 116 -11.42 10.66 7.20
C TRP A 116 -11.31 11.15 5.75
N LEU A 117 -11.08 12.45 5.56
CA LEU A 117 -10.96 13.04 4.24
C LEU A 117 -9.76 12.49 3.47
N SER A 118 -8.64 12.31 4.17
CA SER A 118 -7.41 11.82 3.58
C SER A 118 -7.48 10.34 3.23
N ALA A 119 -8.02 9.51 4.12
CA ALA A 119 -8.24 8.10 3.83
C ALA A 119 -9.24 7.91 2.68
N SER A 120 -10.29 8.73 2.62
CA SER A 120 -11.24 8.74 1.50
C SER A 120 -10.57 9.13 0.19
N ALA A 121 -9.67 10.13 0.20
CA ALA A 121 -8.92 10.53 -0.99
C ALA A 121 -8.04 9.39 -1.55
N VAL A 122 -7.41 8.59 -0.69
CA VAL A 122 -6.66 7.39 -1.10
C VAL A 122 -7.56 6.38 -1.82
N VAL A 123 -8.69 6.03 -1.20
CA VAL A 123 -9.63 5.05 -1.76
C VAL A 123 -10.23 5.55 -3.08
N VAL A 124 -10.61 6.82 -3.14
CA VAL A 124 -11.13 7.45 -4.37
C VAL A 124 -10.06 7.48 -5.45
N GLY A 125 -8.81 7.79 -5.12
CA GLY A 125 -7.70 7.76 -6.08
C GLY A 125 -7.50 6.37 -6.70
N LEU A 126 -7.51 5.32 -5.89
CA LEU A 126 -7.46 3.94 -6.37
C LEU A 126 -8.67 3.59 -7.25
N ALA A 127 -9.88 4.00 -6.84
CA ALA A 127 -11.10 3.77 -7.62
C ALA A 127 -11.06 4.50 -8.98
N VAL A 128 -10.58 5.75 -9.01
CA VAL A 128 -10.39 6.53 -10.24
C VAL A 128 -9.42 5.81 -11.17
N TYR A 129 -8.30 5.29 -10.65
CA TYR A 129 -7.38 4.50 -11.46
C TYR A 129 -8.03 3.22 -12.01
N ALA A 130 -8.69 2.45 -11.15
CA ALA A 130 -9.32 1.19 -11.54
C ALA A 130 -10.39 1.37 -12.63
N LEU A 131 -11.18 2.44 -12.54
CA LEU A 131 -12.32 2.68 -13.44
C LEU A 131 -11.93 3.47 -14.69
N LEU A 132 -11.06 4.48 -14.55
CA LEU A 132 -10.78 5.48 -15.58
C LEU A 132 -9.33 5.48 -16.07
N GLY A 133 -8.43 4.71 -15.44
CA GLY A 133 -7.01 4.68 -15.78
C GLY A 133 -6.72 4.29 -17.23
N ARG A 134 -7.67 3.63 -17.91
CA ARG A 134 -7.57 3.23 -19.33
C ARG A 134 -8.06 4.29 -20.32
N VAL A 135 -8.81 5.29 -19.86
CA VAL A 135 -9.43 6.32 -20.72
C VAL A 135 -8.40 7.35 -21.18
N GLY A 136 -7.39 7.62 -20.36
CA GLY A 136 -6.28 8.51 -20.71
C GLY A 136 -5.42 8.89 -19.52
N TYR A 137 -4.23 9.44 -19.81
CA TYR A 137 -3.23 9.77 -18.80
C TYR A 137 -3.74 10.75 -17.73
N VAL A 138 -4.65 11.65 -18.08
CA VAL A 138 -5.23 12.62 -17.12
C VAL A 138 -5.83 11.90 -15.91
N TRP A 139 -6.52 10.77 -16.11
CA TRP A 139 -7.11 10.00 -15.01
C TRP A 139 -6.07 9.28 -14.15
N ILE A 140 -4.98 8.83 -14.76
CA ILE A 140 -3.82 8.31 -14.02
C ILE A 140 -3.21 9.41 -13.15
N ALA A 141 -2.97 10.60 -13.72
CA ALA A 141 -2.42 11.74 -12.99
C ALA A 141 -3.33 12.16 -11.82
N VAL A 142 -4.64 12.21 -12.02
CA VAL A 142 -5.63 12.50 -10.96
C VAL A 142 -5.57 11.44 -9.86
N ALA A 143 -5.55 10.15 -10.22
CA ALA A 143 -5.45 9.07 -9.24
C ALA A 143 -4.16 9.16 -8.41
N LEU A 144 -3.02 9.38 -9.07
CA LEU A 144 -1.72 9.57 -8.41
C LEU A 144 -1.72 10.76 -7.44
N VAL A 145 -2.31 11.88 -7.84
CA VAL A 145 -2.46 13.08 -7.01
C VAL A 145 -3.34 12.80 -5.79
N LEU A 146 -4.48 12.13 -5.97
CA LEU A 146 -5.41 11.81 -4.88
C LEU A 146 -4.78 10.86 -3.85
N VAL A 147 -4.11 9.80 -4.31
CA VAL A 147 -3.40 8.86 -3.44
C VAL A 147 -2.27 9.56 -2.68
N ALA A 148 -1.46 10.38 -3.36
CA ALA A 148 -0.38 11.14 -2.72
C ALA A 148 -0.89 12.16 -1.68
N ALA A 149 -1.97 12.87 -1.99
CA ALA A 149 -2.56 13.85 -1.09
C ALA A 149 -3.11 13.18 0.18
N GLY A 150 -3.80 12.05 0.02
CA GLY A 150 -4.32 11.27 1.14
C GLY A 150 -3.21 10.72 2.03
N MET A 151 -2.15 10.15 1.46
CA MET A 151 -1.02 9.59 2.20
C MET A 151 -0.38 10.59 3.18
N ARG A 152 -0.28 11.86 2.80
CA ARG A 152 0.40 12.89 3.60
C ARG A 152 -0.28 13.17 4.93
N VAL A 153 -1.60 13.26 4.92
CA VAL A 153 -2.40 13.47 6.12
C VAL A 153 -2.56 12.16 6.89
N VAL A 154 -2.74 11.03 6.19
CA VAL A 154 -2.77 9.68 6.80
C VAL A 154 -1.50 9.39 7.59
N GLY A 155 -0.32 9.75 7.08
CA GLY A 155 0.95 9.55 7.78
C GLY A 155 1.01 10.26 9.14
N VAL A 156 0.48 11.49 9.23
CA VAL A 156 0.41 12.24 10.49
C VAL A 156 -0.58 11.63 11.47
N VAL A 157 -1.77 11.24 11.00
CA VAL A 157 -2.79 10.61 11.85
C VAL A 157 -2.31 9.25 12.36
N ALA A 158 -1.77 8.43 11.47
CA ALA A 158 -1.23 7.12 11.80
C ALA A 158 -0.11 7.24 12.83
N GLY A 159 0.86 8.13 12.60
CA GLY A 159 1.94 8.41 13.55
C GLY A 159 1.39 8.86 14.91
N THR A 160 0.44 9.78 14.91
CA THR A 160 -0.19 10.28 16.15
C THR A 160 -0.89 9.18 16.93
N ASN A 161 -1.69 8.34 16.26
CA ASN A 161 -2.41 7.24 16.89
C ASN A 161 -1.44 6.21 17.47
N VAL A 162 -0.41 5.80 16.71
CA VAL A 162 0.58 4.85 17.23
C VAL A 162 1.33 5.44 18.42
N MET A 163 1.81 6.68 18.33
CA MET A 163 2.57 7.28 19.43
C MET A 163 1.72 7.47 20.69
N LYS A 164 0.43 7.81 20.56
CA LYS A 164 -0.49 7.92 21.72
C LYS A 164 -0.83 6.57 22.33
N GLY A 165 -0.86 5.50 21.53
CA GLY A 165 -1.17 4.15 21.99
C GLY A 165 0.01 3.38 22.58
N VAL A 166 1.21 3.96 22.58
CA VAL A 166 2.44 3.32 23.05
C VAL A 166 2.98 4.05 24.30
N PRO A 167 3.46 3.33 25.33
CA PRO A 167 4.13 3.95 26.48
C PRO A 167 5.27 4.89 26.07
N GLU A 168 5.50 5.97 26.84
CA GLU A 168 6.49 7.00 26.50
C GLU A 168 7.92 6.44 26.35
N ASP A 169 8.27 5.40 27.11
CA ASP A 169 9.55 4.69 27.06
C ASP A 169 9.69 3.75 25.85
N ARG A 170 8.63 3.55 25.07
CA ARG A 170 8.56 2.60 23.93
C ARG A 170 8.19 3.23 22.60
N THR A 171 8.19 4.55 22.48
CA THR A 171 7.85 5.27 21.23
C THR A 171 8.66 4.82 20.02
N THR A 172 9.95 4.49 20.19
CA THR A 172 10.80 3.90 19.13
C THR A 172 10.26 2.55 18.63
N VAL A 173 9.76 1.70 19.53
CA VAL A 173 9.13 0.42 19.16
C VAL A 173 7.85 0.68 18.35
N GLY A 174 7.03 1.66 18.77
CA GLY A 174 5.86 2.09 18.01
C GLY A 174 6.19 2.55 16.59
N ALA A 175 7.25 3.37 16.43
CA ALA A 175 7.68 3.85 15.12
C ALA A 175 8.16 2.69 14.23
N ALA A 176 9.01 1.81 14.75
CA ALA A 176 9.50 0.63 14.04
C ALA A 176 8.38 -0.33 13.62
N LEU A 177 7.39 -0.55 14.50
CA LEU A 177 6.19 -1.32 14.18
C LEU A 177 5.40 -0.69 13.02
N ALA A 178 5.19 0.61 13.07
CA ALA A 178 4.46 1.33 12.03
C ALA A 178 5.20 1.26 10.68
N ASP A 179 6.53 1.42 10.67
CA ASP A 179 7.35 1.28 9.46
C ASP A 179 7.30 -0.15 8.92
N THR A 180 7.44 -1.15 9.78
CA THR A 180 7.37 -2.57 9.39
C THR A 180 6.00 -2.92 8.80
N ALA A 181 4.92 -2.45 9.42
CA ALA A 181 3.57 -2.65 8.90
C ALA A 181 3.38 -1.96 7.53
N GLY A 182 3.96 -0.78 7.36
CA GLY A 182 3.98 -0.07 6.08
C GLY A 182 4.71 -0.84 4.99
N GLU A 183 5.91 -1.36 5.27
CA GLU A 183 6.70 -2.14 4.31
C GLU A 183 6.03 -3.48 3.96
N PHE A 184 5.43 -4.13 4.94
CA PHE A 184 4.62 -5.32 4.70
C PHE A 184 3.45 -5.02 3.77
N ALA A 185 2.74 -3.90 4.00
CA ALA A 185 1.62 -3.49 3.17
C ALA A 185 2.05 -3.09 1.74
N THR A 186 3.22 -2.46 1.58
CA THR A 186 3.87 -2.22 0.28
C THR A 186 4.05 -3.54 -0.48
N ALA A 187 4.65 -4.54 0.17
CA ALA A 187 4.89 -5.85 -0.44
C ALA A 187 3.58 -6.55 -0.83
N VAL A 188 2.57 -6.51 0.04
CA VAL A 188 1.23 -7.05 -0.25
C VAL A 188 0.60 -6.36 -1.46
N GLY A 189 0.69 -5.03 -1.56
CA GLY A 189 0.13 -4.28 -2.68
C GLY A 189 0.76 -4.67 -4.03
N ILE A 190 2.08 -4.82 -4.08
CA ILE A 190 2.81 -5.25 -5.28
C ILE A 190 2.48 -6.72 -5.61
N ALA A 191 2.52 -7.61 -4.61
CA ALA A 191 2.24 -9.02 -4.80
C ALA A 191 0.80 -9.27 -5.27
N LEU A 192 -0.18 -8.57 -4.70
CA LEU A 192 -1.58 -8.65 -5.12
C LEU A 192 -1.72 -8.23 -6.59
N SER A 193 -1.13 -7.10 -6.96
CA SER A 193 -1.16 -6.58 -8.33
C SER A 193 -0.51 -7.56 -9.31
N GLY A 194 0.67 -8.08 -8.97
CA GLY A 194 1.37 -9.09 -9.76
C GLY A 194 0.62 -10.42 -9.85
N THR A 195 -0.12 -10.80 -8.81
CA THR A 195 -0.95 -12.03 -8.80
C THR A 195 -2.09 -11.91 -9.79
N PHE A 196 -2.81 -10.78 -9.83
CA PHE A 196 -3.84 -10.55 -10.85
C PHE A 196 -3.26 -10.58 -12.26
N LEU A 197 -2.07 -9.99 -12.43
CA LEU A 197 -1.36 -10.03 -13.70
C LEU A 197 -1.01 -11.46 -14.10
N ALA A 198 -0.39 -12.24 -13.21
CA ALA A 198 -0.02 -13.62 -13.49
C ALA A 198 -1.22 -14.57 -13.67
N ALA A 199 -2.35 -14.30 -13.02
CA ALA A 199 -3.54 -15.13 -13.09
C ALA A 199 -4.35 -14.91 -14.38
N ILE A 200 -4.32 -13.70 -14.93
CA ILE A 200 -5.16 -13.31 -16.07
C ILE A 200 -4.35 -13.22 -17.37
N PHE A 201 -3.11 -12.72 -17.32
CA PHE A 201 -2.28 -12.55 -18.50
C PHE A 201 -1.62 -13.86 -18.91
N THR A 202 -1.89 -14.29 -20.14
CA THR A 202 -1.31 -15.51 -20.72
C THR A 202 -0.10 -15.17 -21.60
N GLY A 203 1.04 -15.80 -21.33
CA GLY A 203 2.27 -15.62 -22.10
C GLY A 203 3.33 -14.75 -21.44
N HIS A 204 4.20 -14.13 -22.24
CA HIS A 204 5.36 -13.39 -21.75
C HIS A 204 5.14 -11.88 -21.80
N LEU A 205 5.22 -11.21 -20.65
CA LEU A 205 5.06 -9.76 -20.53
C LEU A 205 6.10 -8.96 -21.34
N THR A 206 7.26 -9.56 -21.66
CA THR A 206 8.36 -8.92 -22.40
C THR A 206 8.32 -9.16 -23.91
N ALA A 207 7.26 -9.77 -24.43
CA ALA A 207 7.09 -9.94 -25.87
C ALA A 207 6.99 -8.58 -26.58
N SER A 208 7.64 -8.43 -27.74
CA SER A 208 7.75 -7.15 -28.46
C SER A 208 6.43 -6.65 -29.06
N ALA A 209 5.42 -7.52 -29.17
CA ALA A 209 4.08 -7.16 -29.59
C ALA A 209 3.06 -8.12 -28.96
N TRP A 210 2.04 -7.56 -28.31
CA TRP A 210 0.91 -8.31 -27.79
C TRP A 210 -0.20 -8.40 -28.85
N PRO A 211 -0.73 -9.60 -29.14
CA PRO A 211 -2.01 -9.73 -29.82
C PRO A 211 -3.11 -9.00 -29.04
N THR A 212 -4.19 -8.65 -29.74
CA THR A 212 -5.34 -7.94 -29.15
C THR A 212 -5.90 -8.64 -27.90
N GLU A 213 -5.86 -9.97 -27.88
CA GLU A 213 -6.27 -10.80 -26.74
C GLU A 213 -5.38 -10.55 -25.50
N GLN A 214 -4.06 -10.61 -25.64
CA GLN A 214 -3.12 -10.33 -24.54
C GLN A 214 -3.23 -8.89 -24.03
N THR A 215 -3.46 -7.91 -24.91
CA THR A 215 -3.73 -6.53 -24.50
C THR A 215 -5.02 -6.43 -23.68
N ALA A 216 -6.08 -7.18 -24.06
CA ALA A 216 -7.33 -7.20 -23.31
C ALA A 216 -7.16 -7.88 -21.94
N GLU A 217 -6.43 -9.00 -21.87
CA GLU A 217 -6.07 -9.70 -20.63
C GLU A 217 -5.29 -8.79 -19.69
N PHE A 218 -4.25 -8.11 -20.19
CA PHE A 218 -3.46 -7.15 -19.40
C PHE A 218 -4.35 -6.07 -18.80
N ARG A 219 -5.23 -5.47 -19.61
CA ARG A 219 -6.15 -4.42 -19.15
C ARG A 219 -7.16 -4.92 -18.13
N LEU A 220 -7.65 -6.15 -18.28
CA LEU A 220 -8.50 -6.80 -17.28
C LEU A 220 -7.73 -7.02 -15.97
N ALA A 221 -6.50 -7.53 -16.06
CA ALA A 221 -5.66 -7.75 -14.89
C ALA A 221 -5.38 -6.46 -14.11
N VAL A 222 -5.02 -5.39 -14.80
CA VAL A 222 -4.82 -4.06 -14.20
C VAL A 222 -6.10 -3.54 -13.54
N THR A 223 -7.25 -3.72 -14.21
CA THR A 223 -8.56 -3.28 -13.67
C THR A 223 -8.90 -4.04 -12.39
N TRP A 224 -8.81 -5.37 -12.41
CA TRP A 224 -9.10 -6.21 -11.24
C TRP A 224 -8.09 -6.01 -10.11
N GLY A 225 -6.81 -5.84 -10.43
CA GLY A 225 -5.78 -5.45 -9.47
C GLY A 225 -6.09 -4.11 -8.82
N GLY A 226 -6.48 -3.10 -9.60
CA GLY A 226 -6.90 -1.79 -9.09
C GLY A 226 -8.14 -1.86 -8.19
N ILE A 227 -9.15 -2.65 -8.57
CA ILE A 227 -10.35 -2.88 -7.74
C ILE A 227 -9.97 -3.57 -6.43
N ALA A 228 -9.15 -4.61 -6.48
CA ALA A 228 -8.73 -5.36 -5.30
C ALA A 228 -7.94 -4.48 -4.32
N LEU A 229 -7.00 -3.66 -4.83
CA LEU A 229 -6.31 -2.66 -4.02
C LEU A 229 -7.29 -1.66 -3.39
N THR A 230 -8.28 -1.19 -4.15
CA THR A 230 -9.30 -0.25 -3.67
C THR A 230 -10.09 -0.85 -2.50
N VAL A 231 -10.59 -2.08 -2.67
CA VAL A 231 -11.38 -2.78 -1.65
C VAL A 231 -10.55 -3.06 -0.41
N LEU A 232 -9.31 -3.52 -0.58
CA LEU A 232 -8.42 -3.84 0.53
C LEU A 232 -8.02 -2.58 1.31
N ALA A 233 -7.67 -1.49 0.61
CA ALA A 233 -7.38 -0.21 1.24
C ALA A 233 -8.62 0.34 1.97
N ALA A 234 -9.80 0.27 1.37
CA ALA A 234 -11.05 0.68 2.00
C ALA A 234 -11.35 -0.13 3.27
N GLY A 235 -11.11 -1.45 3.24
CA GLY A 235 -11.24 -2.33 4.40
C GLY A 235 -10.31 -1.96 5.54
N LEU A 236 -9.02 -1.70 5.24
CA LEU A 236 -8.04 -1.24 6.23
C LEU A 236 -8.41 0.12 6.83
N VAL A 237 -8.87 1.06 5.99
CA VAL A 237 -9.35 2.38 6.43
C VAL A 237 -10.57 2.24 7.35
N ALA A 238 -11.57 1.45 6.96
CA ALA A 238 -12.76 1.21 7.77
C ALA A 238 -12.40 0.56 9.11
N PHE A 239 -11.51 -0.44 9.10
CA PHE A 239 -11.00 -1.07 10.32
C PHE A 239 -10.29 -0.07 11.24
N GLY A 240 -9.41 0.77 10.69
CA GLY A 240 -8.71 1.78 11.47
C GLY A 240 -9.64 2.84 12.08
N MET A 241 -10.70 3.21 11.35
CA MET A 241 -11.75 4.11 11.85
C MET A 241 -12.54 3.48 13.00
N LEU A 242 -12.97 2.22 12.86
CA LEU A 242 -13.73 1.52 13.90
C LEU A 242 -12.92 1.39 15.19
N ARG A 243 -11.62 1.08 15.06
CA ARG A 243 -10.70 0.99 16.20
C ARG A 243 -10.48 2.34 16.89
N ALA A 244 -10.36 3.43 16.15
CA ALA A 244 -10.20 4.78 16.73
C ALA A 244 -11.44 5.25 17.51
N HIS A 245 -12.65 4.88 17.07
CA HIS A 245 -13.90 5.29 17.74
C HIS A 245 -14.21 4.47 19.01
N GLY A 246 -13.77 3.21 19.06
CA GLY A 246 -14.00 2.33 20.22
C GLY A 246 -13.36 2.85 21.52
N GLU A 247 -12.27 3.62 21.42
CA GLU A 247 -11.59 4.19 22.59
C GLU A 247 -12.33 5.42 23.15
N LYS A 248 -12.91 6.27 22.31
CA LYS A 248 -13.68 7.46 22.73
C LYS A 248 -14.98 7.12 23.48
N SER A 249 -15.40 5.85 23.42
CA SER A 249 -16.63 5.36 24.07
C SER A 249 -16.35 4.68 25.42
N ALA A 250 -15.09 4.56 25.84
CA ALA A 250 -14.74 4.04 27.15
C ALA A 250 -15.06 5.10 28.22
N PRO A 251 -15.88 4.79 29.25
CA PRO A 251 -16.13 5.73 30.34
C PRO A 251 -14.81 6.04 31.06
N GLU A 252 -14.54 7.33 31.29
CA GLU A 252 -13.51 7.76 32.25
C GLU A 252 -13.88 7.17 33.61
N ILE A 253 -13.01 6.31 34.14
CA ILE A 253 -13.13 5.69 35.47
C ILE A 253 -12.31 6.51 36.46
#